data_AF-E4NLJ8-F1
#
_entry.id   AF-E4NLJ8-F1
#
_cell.length_a   1.000
_cell.length_b   1.000
_cell.length_c   1.000
_cell.angle_alpha   90.00
_cell.angle_beta   90.00
_cell.angle_gamma   90.00
#
_symmetry.space_group_name_H-M   'P 1'
#
loop_
_entity.id
_entity.type
_entity.pdbx_description
1 polymer ?
#
loop_
_entity_poly.entity_id
_entity_poly.type
_entity_poly.pdbx_seq_one_letter_code
_entity_poly.pdbx_strand_id
1 'polypeptide(L)' 'MYREVVSGKCNHCEWKAIATSYPEMVEMYHDHLRGDHPAAWMRA' A
#
# COMPACT_ATOMS: atom_id res chain seq x y z
N MET A 1 7.44 -19.36 14.69
CA MET A 1 7.59 -17.92 14.43
C MET A 1 6.45 -17.50 13.52
N TYR A 2 5.43 -16.82 14.05
CA TYR A 2 4.41 -16.20 13.21
C TYR A 2 5.07 -14.96 12.59
N ARG A 3 5.31 -14.96 11.29
CA ARG A 3 5.77 -13.76 10.59
C ARG A 3 4.52 -12.92 10.38
N GLU A 4 4.42 -11.80 11.08
CA GLU A 4 3.30 -10.87 10.92
C GLU A 4 3.35 -10.29 9.51
N VAL A 5 2.54 -10.89 8.62
CA VAL A 5 2.35 -10.37 7.27
C VAL A 5 1.39 -9.20 7.34
N VAL A 6 1.78 -8.09 6.70
CA VAL A 6 1.01 -6.85 6.70
C VAL A 6 0.23 -6.79 5.40
N SER A 7 -1.10 -6.81 5.49
CA SER A 7 -1.97 -6.63 4.33
C SER A 7 -2.31 -5.14 4.14
N GLY A 8 -1.93 -4.59 2.98
CA GLY A 8 -2.34 -3.26 2.53
C GLY A 8 -3.53 -3.34 1.57
N LYS A 9 -4.48 -2.42 1.70
CA LYS A 9 -5.58 -2.25 0.73
C LYS A 9 -5.73 -0.78 0.39
N CYS A 10 -6.02 -0.48 -0.87
CA CYS A 10 -6.39 0.86 -1.28
C CYS A 10 -7.86 1.13 -0.98
N ASN A 11 -8.17 2.36 -0.56
CA ASN A 11 -9.55 2.79 -0.35
C ASN A 11 -10.16 3.44 -1.61
N HIS A 12 -9.34 3.73 -2.62
CA HIS A 12 -9.75 4.39 -3.87
C HIS A 12 -9.97 3.40 -5.01
N CYS A 13 -9.37 2.21 -4.94
CA CYS A 13 -9.52 1.15 -5.92
C CYS A 13 -9.43 -0.24 -5.25
N GLU A 14 -9.57 -1.29 -6.04
CA GLU A 14 -9.55 -2.69 -5.57
C GLU A 14 -8.13 -3.23 -5.31
N TRP A 15 -7.12 -2.37 -5.29
CA TRP A 15 -5.74 -2.77 -5.05
C TRP A 15 -5.56 -3.35 -3.65
N LYS A 16 -4.92 -4.51 -3.59
CA LYS A 16 -4.59 -5.25 -2.37
C LYS A 16 -3.18 -5.82 -2.51
N ALA A 17 -2.36 -5.64 -1.49
CA ALA A 17 -1.02 -6.22 -1.42
C ALA A 17 -0.76 -6.85 -0.04
N ILE A 18 0.14 -7.81 -0.01
CA ILE A 18 0.59 -8.46 1.22
C ILE A 18 2.10 -8.30 1.26
N ALA A 19 2.60 -7.70 2.34
CA ALA A 19 4.01 -7.49 2.56
C ALA A 19 4.50 -8.24 3.80
N THR A 20 5.79 -8.53 3.83
CA THR A 20 6.44 -9.18 4.98
C THR A 20 6.80 -8.21 6.10
N SER A 21 6.60 -6.91 5.90
CA SER A 21 6.93 -5.85 6.86
C SER A 21 6.10 -4.60 6.58
N TYR A 22 5.85 -3.80 7.62
CA TYR A 22 5.16 -2.52 7.51
C TYR A 22 5.82 -1.52 6.53
N PRO A 23 7.14 -1.27 6.57
CA PRO A 23 7.78 -0.36 5.60
C PRO A 23 7.57 -0.78 4.15
N GLU A 24 7.71 -2.07 3.83
CA GLU A 24 7.45 -2.57 2.47
C GLU A 24 5.99 -2.35 2.05
N MET A 25 5.03 -2.55 2.97
CA MET A 25 3.62 -2.28 2.67
C MET A 25 3.39 -0.80 2.34
N VAL A 26 4.03 0.11 3.09
CA VAL A 26 3.94 1.55 2.86
C VAL A 26 4.57 1.93 1.51
N GLU A 27 5.72 1.36 1.16
CA GLU A 27 6.37 1.61 -0.14
C GLU A 27 5.48 1.16 -1.31
N MET A 28 4.94 -0.06 -1.24
CA MET A 28 3.99 -0.57 -2.25
C MET A 28 2.74 0.30 -2.35
N TYR A 29 2.22 0.77 -1.22
CA TYR A 29 1.05 1.64 -1.18
C TYR A 29 1.34 3.02 -1.79
N HIS A 30 2.49 3.63 -1.48
CA HIS A 30 2.89 4.91 -2.05
C HIS A 30 3.20 4.82 -3.55
N ASP A 31 3.85 3.75 -4.00
CA ASP A 31 4.09 3.50 -5.42
C ASP A 31 2.78 3.36 -6.21
N HIS A 32 1.85 2.56 -5.69
CA HIS A 32 0.51 2.42 -6.25
C HIS A 32 -0.23 3.75 -6.31
N LEU A 33 -0.27 4.50 -5.20
CA LEU A 33 -0.90 5.83 -5.17
C LEU A 33 -0.24 6.78 -6.18
N ARG A 34 1.08 6.74 -6.34
CA ARG A 34 1.79 7.61 -7.29
C ARG A 34 1.43 7.32 -8.74
N GLY A 35 1.28 6.05 -9.11
CA GLY A 35 0.94 5.64 -10.48
C GLY A 35 -0.54 5.76 -10.82
N ASP A 36 -1.40 5.27 -9.93
CA ASP A 36 -2.83 5.07 -10.21
C ASP A 36 -3.71 6.20 -9.64
N HIS A 37 -3.29 6.80 -8.52
CA HIS A 37 -4.05 7.83 -7.81
C HIS A 37 -3.20 9.04 -7.41
N PRO A 38 -2.54 9.73 -8.36
CA PRO A 38 -1.65 10.84 -8.04
C PRO A 38 -2.36 11.97 -7.28
N ALA A 39 -3.67 12.14 -7.49
CA ALA A 39 -4.50 13.09 -6.74
C ALA A 39 -4.72 12.69 -5.27
N ALA A 40 -4.82 11.39 -4.96
CA ALA A 40 -4.90 10.88 -3.59
C ALA A 40 -3.51 10.91 -2.93
N TRP A 41 -2.46 10.62 -3.70
CA TRP A 41 -1.07 10.71 -3.24
C TRP A 41 -0.69 12.13 -2.79
N MET A 42 -1.08 13.15 -3.56
CA MET A 42 -0.73 14.55 -3.27
C MET A 42 -1.52 15.16 -2.11
N ARG A 43 -2.57 14.49 -1.62
CA ARG A 43 -3.43 14.96 -0.52
C ARG A 43 -3.23 14.20 0.80
N ALA A 44 -2.30 13.25 0.84
CA ALA A 44 -1.95 12.47 2.04
C ALA A 44 -0.86 13.15 2.86
#